data_AF-A0A553PZP3-F1
#
_entry.id   AF-A0A553PZP3-F1
#
_cell.length_a   1.000
_cell.length_b   1.000
_cell.length_c   1.000
_cell.angle_alpha   90.00
_cell.angle_beta   90.00
_cell.angle_gamma   90.00
#
_symmetry.space_group_name_H-M   'P 1'
#
loop_
_entity.id
_entity.type
_entity.pdbx_description
1 polymer ?
#
loop_
_entity_poly.entity_id
_entity_poly.type
_entity_poly.pdbx_seq_one_letter_code
_entity_poly.pdbx_strand_id
1 'polypeptide(L)'
;NAGRALAALLNMAAFSKSIPHSCYEVGHTWNTSCPMSTLQVTAGALEVSFKIYAPLYLIAAILRRRKKDYYKKRLVPEILQSTSFLTANGGLYIAFFCILRRLLGRFYSWSAGFGAALPASYIAILIERKSRRGLLTIYMANLATETIFRMAVTRGLVKPLKHGEVLLFCLTASLYMFFFRCKDGLNGFAFSALKFIVGKEEIPTHSVQAELSHIQSSERDAQSLDERPQSSPASRGNYIRAFTRKLLDLICKHGPRHRCCKHHQDNCISYCVKGFIRMFSVGYLIQCCLKVPSAFRQAFTKPSRLLWLLYNKENFQLGAFLGSFVSIYKGTSCLLRWLRNLDDELHALIAGEERVELGNLWRSISRSLQVSTISLFQDFLLGIEAGRFPYFPEADTVIYAISTAICFQAAVMEVQNLRPSYWKFLLRLTKGRFSLMNRKVLDVFGTEASRHFEDFTPKLDPRYVLCPDNTDVQLG
;
A
#
# COMPACT_ATOMS: atom_id res chain seq x y z
N ASN A 1 22.99 29.31 3.34
CA ASN A 1 21.77 30.11 3.08
C ASN A 1 21.62 30.63 1.64
N ALA A 2 22.69 30.92 0.89
CA ALA A 2 22.58 31.32 -0.52
C ALA A 2 22.03 30.22 -1.47
N GLY A 3 22.41 28.95 -1.27
CA GLY A 3 21.92 27.84 -2.12
C GLY A 3 20.43 27.50 -1.96
N ARG A 4 19.82 27.79 -0.81
CA ARG A 4 18.37 27.59 -0.58
C ARG A 4 17.53 28.71 -1.17
N ALA A 5 18.03 29.94 -1.12
CA ALA A 5 17.40 31.08 -1.80
C ALA A 5 17.49 30.96 -3.32
N LEU A 6 18.62 30.48 -3.85
CA LEU A 6 18.79 30.20 -5.28
C LEU A 6 17.86 29.08 -5.77
N ALA A 7 17.71 28.00 -4.99
CA ALA A 7 16.76 26.94 -5.29
C ALA A 7 15.29 27.40 -5.20
N ALA A 8 14.95 28.29 -4.27
CA ALA A 8 13.62 28.88 -4.16
C ALA A 8 13.31 29.84 -5.32
N LEU A 9 14.29 30.64 -5.76
CA LEU A 9 14.19 31.53 -6.92
C LEU A 9 14.11 30.75 -8.24
N LEU A 10 14.90 29.68 -8.39
CA LEU A 10 14.82 28.75 -9.53
C LEU A 10 13.45 28.03 -9.56
N ASN A 11 12.89 27.68 -8.40
CA ASN A 11 11.56 27.07 -8.32
C ASN A 11 10.44 28.06 -8.67
N MET A 12 10.48 29.31 -8.21
CA MET A 12 9.48 30.31 -8.62
C MET A 12 9.55 30.64 -10.12
N ALA A 13 10.76 30.73 -10.69
CA ALA A 13 10.96 30.90 -12.12
C ALA A 13 10.48 29.68 -12.95
N ALA A 14 10.54 28.46 -12.40
CA ALA A 14 10.03 27.27 -13.06
C ALA A 14 8.48 27.22 -13.10
N PHE A 15 7.80 27.85 -12.14
CA PHE A 15 6.34 27.98 -12.15
C PHE A 15 5.83 29.10 -13.06
N SER A 16 6.64 30.13 -13.33
CA SER A 16 6.30 31.22 -14.25
C SER A 16 6.54 30.86 -15.72
N LYS A 17 7.49 29.95 -16.00
CA LYS A 17 7.70 29.41 -17.35
C LYS A 17 6.39 28.89 -17.91
N SER A 18 6.11 29.26 -19.15
CA SER A 18 4.90 28.86 -19.87
C SER A 18 5.21 28.42 -21.29
N ILE A 19 4.36 27.55 -21.83
CA ILE A 19 4.40 27.17 -23.25
C ILE A 19 3.10 27.58 -23.96
N PRO A 20 3.19 28.13 -25.18
CA PRO A 20 2.04 28.64 -25.92
C PRO A 20 1.23 27.56 -26.66
N HIS A 21 1.67 26.30 -26.67
CA HIS A 21 0.98 25.18 -27.33
C HIS A 21 -0.47 24.98 -26.87
N SER A 22 -1.34 24.54 -27.78
CA SER A 22 -2.73 24.14 -27.57
C SER A 22 -2.84 22.80 -26.84
N CYS A 23 -4.04 22.50 -26.33
CA CYS A 23 -4.33 21.20 -25.72
C CYS A 23 -4.27 20.03 -26.71
N TYR A 24 -4.45 20.28 -28.01
CA TYR A 24 -4.24 19.30 -29.07
C TYR A 24 -2.76 18.97 -29.26
N GLU A 25 -1.89 19.97 -29.32
CA GLU A 25 -0.44 19.80 -29.50
C GLU A 25 0.22 19.09 -28.31
N VAL A 26 -0.29 19.29 -27.09
CA VAL A 26 0.28 18.70 -25.87
C VAL A 26 -0.47 17.41 -25.45
N GLY A 27 -1.75 17.53 -25.17
CA GLY A 27 -2.53 16.56 -24.39
C GLY A 27 -3.20 15.48 -25.23
N HIS A 28 -4.06 15.90 -26.16
CA HIS A 28 -4.95 15.02 -26.94
C HIS A 28 -4.58 14.95 -28.42
N THR A 29 -3.31 14.68 -28.69
CA THR A 29 -2.67 14.67 -30.02
C THR A 29 -3.33 13.75 -31.06
N TRP A 30 -4.15 12.79 -30.63
CA TRP A 30 -4.85 11.86 -31.52
C TRP A 30 -6.14 12.42 -32.13
N ASN A 31 -6.68 13.53 -31.61
CA ASN A 31 -7.91 14.13 -32.12
C ASN A 31 -7.96 15.64 -31.84
N THR A 32 -8.28 16.44 -32.85
CA THR A 32 -8.31 17.91 -32.75
C THR A 32 -9.42 18.43 -31.85
N SER A 33 -10.51 17.67 -31.67
CA SER A 33 -11.66 18.08 -30.87
C SER A 33 -11.52 17.70 -29.40
N CYS A 34 -11.53 18.71 -28.52
CA CYS A 34 -11.52 18.53 -27.07
C CYS A 34 -12.68 17.65 -26.55
N PRO A 35 -13.97 17.92 -26.87
CA PRO A 35 -15.07 17.12 -26.36
C PRO A 35 -15.01 15.67 -26.86
N MET A 36 -14.59 15.46 -28.12
CA MET A 36 -14.45 14.11 -28.66
C MET A 36 -13.32 13.35 -27.97
N SER A 37 -12.20 14.01 -27.69
CA SER A 37 -11.08 13.43 -26.93
C SER A 37 -11.49 13.03 -25.51
N THR A 38 -12.23 13.91 -24.83
CA THR A 38 -12.82 13.63 -23.51
C THR A 38 -13.77 12.43 -23.58
N LEU A 39 -14.68 12.38 -24.56
CA LEU A 39 -15.63 11.28 -24.72
C LEU A 39 -14.91 9.95 -24.96
N GLN A 40 -13.89 9.96 -25.82
CA GLN A 40 -13.09 8.78 -26.13
C GLN A 40 -12.37 8.21 -24.91
N VAL A 41 -11.75 9.08 -24.09
CA VAL A 41 -11.10 8.67 -22.83
C VAL A 41 -12.14 8.20 -21.81
N THR A 42 -13.27 8.90 -21.69
CA THR A 42 -14.38 8.54 -20.80
C THR A 42 -14.96 7.16 -21.15
N ALA A 43 -15.20 6.87 -22.43
CA ALA A 43 -15.70 5.57 -22.87
C ALA A 43 -14.69 4.44 -22.58
N GLY A 44 -13.40 4.69 -22.82
CA GLY A 44 -12.34 3.74 -22.46
C GLY A 44 -12.26 3.49 -20.95
N ALA A 45 -12.37 4.56 -20.15
CA ALA A 45 -12.38 4.50 -18.70
C ALA A 45 -13.60 3.75 -18.16
N LEU A 46 -14.78 3.94 -18.76
CA LEU A 46 -16.02 3.24 -18.40
C LEU A 46 -15.88 1.73 -18.54
N GLU A 47 -15.41 1.26 -19.71
CA GLU A 47 -15.24 -0.16 -20.00
C GLU A 47 -14.26 -0.81 -19.02
N VAL A 48 -13.12 -0.15 -18.76
CA VAL A 48 -12.09 -0.67 -17.86
C VAL A 48 -12.54 -0.63 -16.40
N SER A 49 -13.20 0.45 -15.98
CA SER A 49 -13.73 0.59 -14.62
C SER A 49 -14.75 -0.49 -14.31
N PHE A 50 -15.67 -0.75 -15.25
CA PHE A 50 -16.65 -1.81 -15.11
C PHE A 50 -15.98 -3.19 -15.01
N LYS A 51 -14.98 -3.48 -15.86
CA LYS A 51 -14.20 -4.73 -15.83
C LYS A 51 -13.42 -4.94 -14.54
N ILE A 52 -13.07 -3.87 -13.81
CA ILE A 52 -12.38 -3.96 -12.52
C ILE A 52 -13.39 -4.16 -11.39
N TYR A 53 -14.44 -3.33 -11.33
CA TYR A 53 -15.35 -3.32 -10.20
C TYR A 53 -16.39 -4.43 -10.23
N ALA A 54 -16.95 -4.78 -11.39
CA ALA A 54 -17.96 -5.85 -11.47
C ALA A 54 -17.48 -7.19 -10.85
N PRO A 55 -16.32 -7.76 -11.22
CA PRO A 55 -15.86 -9.01 -10.62
C PRO A 55 -15.47 -8.86 -9.15
N LEU A 56 -14.84 -7.75 -8.75
CA LEU A 56 -14.41 -7.54 -7.36
C LEU A 56 -15.60 -7.51 -6.40
N TYR A 57 -16.65 -6.79 -6.78
CA TYR A 57 -17.88 -6.71 -5.98
C TYR A 57 -18.66 -8.03 -5.99
N LEU A 58 -18.69 -8.72 -7.14
CA LEU A 58 -19.35 -10.01 -7.24
C LEU A 58 -18.68 -11.07 -6.35
N ILE A 59 -17.35 -11.17 -6.39
CA ILE A 59 -16.57 -12.09 -5.54
C ILE A 59 -16.80 -11.75 -4.05
N ALA A 60 -16.76 -10.47 -3.69
CA ALA A 60 -17.02 -10.05 -2.31
C ALA A 60 -18.44 -10.39 -1.83
N ALA A 61 -19.44 -10.31 -2.72
CA ALA A 61 -20.82 -10.68 -2.41
C ALA A 61 -20.99 -12.20 -2.21
N ILE A 62 -20.32 -13.00 -3.05
CA ILE A 62 -20.31 -14.48 -2.95
C ILE A 62 -19.64 -14.94 -1.66
N LEU A 63 -18.45 -14.42 -1.36
CA LEU A 63 -17.70 -14.78 -0.14
C LEU A 63 -18.47 -14.46 1.14
N ARG A 64 -19.26 -13.37 1.13
CA ARG A 64 -20.09 -12.96 2.27
C ARG A 64 -21.46 -13.66 2.32
N ARG A 65 -21.72 -14.65 1.45
CA ARG A 65 -22.97 -15.42 1.36
C ARG A 65 -24.23 -14.54 1.46
N ARG A 66 -24.25 -13.43 0.72
CA ARG A 66 -25.36 -12.46 0.78
C ARG A 66 -26.64 -13.05 0.13
N LYS A 67 -27.82 -12.65 0.64
CA LYS A 67 -29.14 -13.07 0.12
C LYS A 67 -29.38 -12.57 -1.32
N LYS A 68 -30.25 -13.23 -2.10
CA LYS A 68 -30.55 -12.87 -3.50
C LYS A 68 -30.99 -11.40 -3.68
N ASP A 69 -31.72 -10.83 -2.73
CA ASP A 69 -32.16 -9.43 -2.79
C ASP A 69 -31.02 -8.41 -2.75
N TYR A 70 -29.90 -8.75 -2.10
CA TYR A 70 -28.71 -7.90 -2.05
C TYR A 70 -28.10 -7.70 -3.45
N TYR A 71 -28.15 -8.72 -4.30
CA TYR A 71 -27.58 -8.66 -5.66
C TYR A 71 -28.32 -7.65 -6.55
N LYS A 72 -29.65 -7.58 -6.46
CA LYS A 72 -30.43 -6.63 -7.28
C LYS A 72 -30.47 -5.23 -6.66
N LYS A 73 -30.78 -5.13 -5.37
CA LYS A 73 -31.06 -3.84 -4.73
C LYS A 73 -29.81 -3.04 -4.33
N ARG A 74 -28.67 -3.72 -4.15
CA ARG A 74 -27.48 -3.09 -3.57
C ARG A 74 -26.23 -3.30 -4.40
N LEU A 75 -25.96 -4.51 -4.88
CA LEU A 75 -24.74 -4.80 -5.64
C LEU A 75 -24.65 -4.01 -6.96
N VAL A 76 -25.73 -3.95 -7.74
CA VAL A 76 -25.73 -3.23 -9.03
C VAL A 76 -25.52 -1.72 -8.85
N PRO A 77 -26.27 -1.00 -7.99
CA PRO A 77 -25.99 0.40 -7.71
C PRO A 77 -24.57 0.65 -7.19
N GLU A 78 -24.07 -0.25 -6.34
CA GLU A 78 -22.71 -0.17 -5.81
C GLU A 78 -21.65 -0.31 -6.91
N ILE A 79 -21.80 -1.26 -7.84
CA ILE A 79 -20.90 -1.43 -8.99
C ILE A 79 -20.96 -0.20 -9.90
N LEU A 80 -22.17 0.27 -10.23
CA LEU A 80 -22.35 1.42 -11.10
C LEU A 80 -21.76 2.69 -10.49
N GLN A 81 -21.99 2.95 -9.21
CA GLN A 81 -21.44 4.12 -8.51
C GLN A 81 -19.91 4.14 -8.54
N SER A 82 -19.27 3.01 -8.20
CA SER A 82 -17.81 2.93 -8.21
C SER A 82 -17.21 2.94 -9.62
N THR A 83 -17.96 2.42 -10.60
CA THR A 83 -17.63 2.55 -12.02
C THR A 83 -17.70 4.01 -12.47
N SER A 84 -18.77 4.73 -12.11
CA SER A 84 -18.94 6.15 -12.41
C SER A 84 -17.87 7.01 -11.77
N PHE A 85 -17.48 6.73 -10.52
CA PHE A 85 -16.37 7.42 -9.85
C PHE A 85 -15.08 7.36 -10.67
N LEU A 86 -14.62 6.16 -11.04
CA LEU A 86 -13.34 6.01 -11.73
C LEU A 86 -13.41 6.52 -13.18
N THR A 87 -14.56 6.35 -13.82
CA THR A 87 -14.84 6.89 -15.17
C THR A 87 -14.81 8.42 -15.16
N ALA A 88 -15.48 9.04 -14.19
CA ALA A 88 -15.50 10.49 -14.02
C ALA A 88 -14.09 11.03 -13.77
N ASN A 89 -13.27 10.37 -12.95
CA ASN A 89 -11.90 10.82 -12.70
C ASN A 89 -11.07 10.90 -14.00
N GLY A 90 -11.13 9.86 -14.84
CA GLY A 90 -10.42 9.84 -16.12
C GLY A 90 -10.96 10.84 -17.16
N GLY A 91 -12.29 10.94 -17.28
CA GLY A 91 -12.95 11.86 -18.22
C GLY A 91 -12.78 13.32 -17.82
N LEU A 92 -13.04 13.64 -16.54
CA LEU A 92 -12.90 15.00 -16.01
C LEU A 92 -11.46 15.48 -16.08
N TYR A 93 -10.46 14.62 -15.90
CA TYR A 93 -9.06 15.04 -16.05
C TYR A 93 -8.79 15.66 -17.43
N ILE A 94 -9.18 15.00 -18.51
CA ILE A 94 -9.00 15.53 -19.88
C ILE A 94 -9.86 16.77 -20.10
N ALA A 95 -11.09 16.80 -19.56
CA ALA A 95 -11.94 17.98 -19.65
C ALA A 95 -11.29 19.20 -18.96
N PHE A 96 -10.83 19.05 -17.72
CA PHE A 96 -10.16 20.11 -16.97
C PHE A 96 -8.80 20.48 -17.56
N PHE A 97 -8.07 19.53 -18.16
CA PHE A 97 -6.86 19.83 -18.91
C PHE A 97 -7.13 20.85 -20.04
N CYS A 98 -8.18 20.62 -20.82
CA CYS A 98 -8.58 21.52 -21.90
C CYS A 98 -9.18 22.83 -21.39
N ILE A 99 -10.03 22.78 -20.36
CA ILE A 99 -10.65 23.97 -19.74
C ILE A 99 -9.56 24.87 -19.16
N LEU A 100 -8.62 24.33 -18.39
CA LEU A 100 -7.56 25.08 -17.76
C LEU A 100 -6.64 25.72 -18.81
N ARG A 101 -6.36 25.02 -19.91
CA ARG A 101 -5.64 25.60 -21.06
C ARG A 101 -6.40 26.75 -21.71
N ARG A 102 -7.73 26.67 -21.80
CA ARG A 102 -8.57 27.75 -22.36
C ARG A 102 -8.66 28.95 -21.43
N LEU A 103 -8.70 28.73 -20.12
CA LEU A 103 -8.75 29.78 -19.10
C LEU A 103 -7.41 30.51 -18.96
N LEU A 104 -6.30 29.77 -18.92
CA LEU A 104 -4.96 30.34 -18.71
C LEU A 104 -4.29 30.83 -20.00
N GLY A 105 -4.80 30.45 -21.16
CA GLY A 105 -4.23 30.83 -22.46
C GLY A 105 -2.87 30.20 -22.81
N ARG A 106 -2.20 29.55 -21.84
CA ARG A 106 -0.91 28.86 -21.97
C ARG A 106 -0.87 27.65 -21.03
N PHE A 107 0.11 26.75 -21.21
CA PHE A 107 0.43 25.73 -20.20
C PHE A 107 1.58 26.21 -19.31
N TYR A 108 1.45 25.94 -18.02
CA TYR A 108 2.49 26.13 -17.01
C TYR A 108 2.93 24.77 -16.50
N SER A 109 4.09 24.69 -15.86
CA SER A 109 4.64 23.45 -15.30
C SER A 109 3.62 22.65 -14.46
N TRP A 110 2.76 23.33 -13.69
CA TRP A 110 1.77 22.71 -12.81
C TRP A 110 0.40 22.46 -13.46
N SER A 111 0.06 23.17 -14.54
CA SER A 111 -1.32 23.22 -15.02
C SER A 111 -1.74 21.93 -15.74
N ALA A 112 -0.84 21.35 -16.54
CA ALA A 112 -1.08 20.13 -17.32
C ALA A 112 -1.32 18.87 -16.45
N GLY A 113 -0.67 18.80 -15.28
CA GLY A 113 -0.81 17.68 -14.36
C GLY A 113 -1.67 18.03 -13.15
N PHE A 114 -1.07 18.68 -12.17
CA PHE A 114 -1.69 18.99 -10.88
C PHE A 114 -2.98 19.82 -11.03
N GLY A 115 -2.92 20.90 -11.82
CA GLY A 115 -4.03 21.84 -11.99
C GLY A 115 -5.27 21.21 -12.61
N ALA A 116 -5.10 20.36 -13.62
CA ALA A 116 -6.20 19.64 -14.25
C ALA A 116 -6.75 18.51 -13.37
N ALA A 117 -5.88 17.77 -12.68
CA ALA A 117 -6.26 16.60 -11.90
C ALA A 117 -6.92 16.94 -10.55
N LEU A 118 -6.58 18.07 -9.93
CA LEU A 118 -7.15 18.47 -8.63
C LEU A 118 -8.68 18.61 -8.66
N PRO A 119 -9.30 19.48 -9.51
CA PRO A 119 -10.75 19.59 -9.58
C PRO A 119 -11.41 18.31 -10.13
N ALA A 120 -10.76 17.62 -11.08
CA ALA A 120 -11.26 16.36 -11.63
C ALA A 120 -11.43 15.28 -10.55
N SER A 121 -10.39 15.08 -9.74
CA SER A 121 -10.37 14.05 -8.70
C SER A 121 -11.23 14.43 -7.49
N TYR A 122 -11.35 15.72 -7.18
CA TYR A 122 -12.26 16.24 -6.15
C TYR A 122 -13.73 15.94 -6.51
N ILE A 123 -14.17 16.27 -7.73
CA ILE A 123 -15.54 15.97 -8.17
C ILE A 123 -15.76 14.46 -8.25
N ALA A 124 -14.77 13.72 -8.76
CA ALA A 124 -14.89 12.27 -8.87
C ALA A 124 -15.10 11.61 -7.49
N ILE A 125 -14.28 11.92 -6.48
CA ILE A 125 -14.36 11.24 -5.17
C ILE A 125 -15.71 11.48 -4.46
N LEU A 126 -16.38 12.60 -4.75
CA LEU A 126 -17.74 12.88 -4.24
C LEU A 126 -18.79 11.91 -4.80
N ILE A 127 -18.57 11.33 -5.98
CA ILE A 127 -19.44 10.28 -6.56
C ILE A 127 -19.30 8.97 -5.78
N GLU A 128 -18.11 8.69 -5.25
CA GLU A 128 -17.84 7.45 -4.53
C GLU A 128 -18.48 7.43 -3.13
N ARG A 129 -18.76 6.22 -2.65
CA ARG A 129 -19.39 5.97 -1.35
C ARG A 129 -18.49 6.39 -0.21
N LYS A 130 -19.06 7.06 0.81
CA LYS A 130 -18.33 7.48 2.03
C LYS A 130 -17.52 6.35 2.68
N SER A 131 -18.05 5.13 2.72
CA SER A 131 -17.36 3.97 3.31
C SER A 131 -16.07 3.55 2.60
N ARG A 132 -15.86 3.96 1.34
CA ARG A 132 -14.67 3.63 0.55
C ARG A 132 -13.69 4.78 0.40
N ARG A 133 -14.12 6.02 0.65
CA ARG A 133 -13.29 7.22 0.48
C ARG A 133 -12.02 7.13 1.32
N GLY A 134 -12.13 6.83 2.61
CA GLY A 134 -10.97 6.65 3.49
C GLY A 134 -9.93 5.67 2.96
N LEU A 135 -10.35 4.47 2.49
CA LEU A 135 -9.42 3.48 1.94
C LEU A 135 -8.75 3.95 0.64
N LEU A 136 -9.51 4.61 -0.25
CA LEU A 136 -8.99 5.19 -1.49
C LEU A 136 -8.01 6.34 -1.22
N THR A 137 -8.32 7.20 -0.25
CA THR A 137 -7.46 8.28 0.21
C THR A 137 -6.15 7.74 0.74
N ILE A 138 -6.17 6.73 1.62
CA ILE A 138 -4.96 6.08 2.15
C ILE A 138 -4.11 5.53 0.99
N TYR A 139 -4.74 4.82 0.04
CA TYR A 139 -4.03 4.25 -1.11
C TYR A 139 -3.36 5.34 -1.96
N MET A 140 -4.09 6.41 -2.28
CA MET A 140 -3.57 7.49 -3.11
C MET A 140 -2.51 8.33 -2.39
N ALA A 141 -2.71 8.64 -1.11
CA ALA A 141 -1.72 9.36 -0.30
C ALA A 141 -0.40 8.59 -0.21
N ASN A 142 -0.48 7.27 -0.06
CA ASN A 142 0.68 6.39 -0.06
C ASN A 142 1.46 6.48 -1.38
N LEU A 143 0.75 6.31 -2.49
CA LEU A 143 1.33 6.40 -3.82
C LEU A 143 1.93 7.79 -4.11
N ALA A 144 1.25 8.86 -3.68
CA ALA A 144 1.73 10.23 -3.83
C ALA A 144 3.02 10.45 -3.05
N THR A 145 3.09 9.98 -1.80
CA THR A 145 4.29 10.11 -0.95
C THR A 145 5.47 9.35 -1.55
N GLU A 146 5.25 8.12 -2.03
CA GLU A 146 6.28 7.35 -2.75
C GLU A 146 6.80 8.13 -3.97
N THR A 147 5.89 8.75 -4.71
CA THR A 147 6.23 9.52 -5.91
C THR A 147 7.03 10.78 -5.56
N ILE A 148 6.61 11.53 -4.54
CA ILE A 148 7.33 12.72 -4.04
C ILE A 148 8.74 12.33 -3.57
N PHE A 149 8.87 11.22 -2.84
CA PHE A 149 10.18 10.74 -2.39
C PHE A 149 11.10 10.41 -3.57
N ARG A 150 10.60 9.70 -4.58
CA ARG A 150 11.37 9.40 -5.81
C ARG A 150 11.76 10.66 -6.58
N MET A 151 10.84 11.63 -6.69
CA MET A 151 11.14 12.96 -7.26
C MET A 151 12.21 13.70 -6.46
N ALA A 152 12.15 13.67 -5.12
CA ALA A 152 13.17 14.31 -4.28
C ALA A 152 14.55 13.66 -4.44
N VAL A 153 14.60 12.34 -4.61
CA VAL A 153 15.84 11.60 -4.88
C VAL A 153 16.42 11.94 -6.25
N THR A 154 15.59 11.93 -7.30
CA THR A 154 16.04 12.26 -8.67
C THR A 154 16.51 13.70 -8.81
N ARG A 155 15.92 14.63 -8.06
CA ARG A 155 16.36 16.03 -7.98
C ARG A 155 17.57 16.26 -7.07
N GLY A 156 18.13 15.21 -6.47
CA GLY A 156 19.29 15.29 -5.58
C GLY A 156 19.01 15.97 -4.22
N LEU A 157 17.75 16.22 -3.87
CA LEU A 157 17.35 16.83 -2.59
C LEU A 157 17.51 15.85 -1.43
N VAL A 158 17.29 14.57 -1.68
CA VAL A 158 17.39 13.49 -0.68
C VAL A 158 18.33 12.42 -1.20
N LYS A 159 19.34 12.06 -0.42
CA LYS A 159 20.20 10.90 -0.72
C LYS A 159 19.55 9.66 -0.11
N PRO A 160 19.24 8.61 -0.90
CA PRO A 160 18.65 7.40 -0.36
C PRO A 160 19.64 6.73 0.59
N LEU A 161 19.21 6.46 1.83
CA LEU A 161 20.00 5.73 2.81
C LEU A 161 20.10 4.25 2.40
N LYS A 162 21.30 3.67 2.48
CA LYS A 162 21.48 2.22 2.30
C LYS A 162 20.65 1.50 3.36
N HIS A 163 19.75 0.61 2.94
CA HIS A 163 18.76 -0.07 3.81
C HIS A 163 17.73 0.86 4.49
N GLY A 164 17.52 2.08 3.99
CA GLY A 164 16.56 3.02 4.58
C GLY A 164 15.13 2.48 4.67
N GLU A 165 14.73 1.62 3.75
CA GLU A 165 13.45 0.89 3.80
C GLU A 165 13.34 -0.05 5.00
N VAL A 166 14.42 -0.76 5.34
CA VAL A 166 14.40 -1.66 6.49
C VAL A 166 14.29 -0.82 7.77
N LEU A 167 15.05 0.28 7.85
CA LEU A 167 14.98 1.22 8.97
C LEU A 167 13.57 1.79 9.16
N LEU A 168 12.94 2.22 8.07
CA LEU A 168 11.60 2.80 8.07
C LEU A 168 10.54 1.77 8.51
N PHE A 169 10.65 0.53 8.01
CA PHE A 169 9.80 -0.57 8.47
C PHE A 169 9.99 -0.83 9.97
N CYS A 170 11.22 -0.94 10.46
CA CYS A 170 11.49 -1.20 11.87
C CYS A 170 10.99 -0.09 12.79
N LEU A 171 11.18 1.18 12.40
CA LEU A 171 10.65 2.33 13.13
C LEU A 171 9.11 2.24 13.23
N THR A 172 8.44 1.95 12.12
CA THR A 172 6.98 1.88 12.09
C THR A 172 6.44 0.69 12.85
N ALA A 173 7.07 -0.48 12.73
CA ALA A 173 6.73 -1.67 13.50
C ALA A 173 6.90 -1.43 15.01
N SER A 174 7.99 -0.77 15.42
CA SER A 174 8.26 -0.35 16.80
C SER A 174 7.15 0.54 17.36
N LEU A 175 6.75 1.58 16.62
CA LEU A 175 5.67 2.48 17.03
C LEU A 175 4.33 1.76 17.16
N TYR A 176 3.98 0.88 16.20
CA TYR A 176 2.74 0.10 16.27
C TYR A 176 2.72 -0.87 17.45
N MET A 177 3.85 -1.50 17.76
CA MET A 177 3.96 -2.39 18.91
C MET A 177 3.89 -1.63 20.23
N PHE A 178 4.47 -0.43 20.29
CA PHE A 178 4.34 0.46 21.43
C PHE A 178 2.89 0.87 21.67
N PHE A 179 2.21 1.42 20.65
CA PHE A 179 0.80 1.78 20.76
C PHE A 179 -0.11 0.58 21.06
N PHE A 180 0.26 -0.63 20.62
CA PHE A 180 -0.52 -1.84 20.91
C PHE A 180 -0.51 -2.19 22.41
N ARG A 181 0.56 -1.80 23.11
CA ARG A 181 0.67 -1.94 24.57
C ARG A 181 0.14 -0.72 25.32
N CYS A 182 0.06 0.47 24.73
CA CYS A 182 -0.53 1.62 25.41
C CYS A 182 -2.05 1.47 25.58
N LYS A 183 -2.56 1.90 26.74
CA LYS A 183 -4.01 1.99 26.99
C LYS A 183 -4.66 2.93 25.96
N ASP A 184 -5.68 2.43 25.25
CA ASP A 184 -6.40 3.13 24.17
C ASP A 184 -5.52 3.58 22.98
N GLY A 185 -4.34 2.99 22.78
CA GLY A 185 -3.38 3.40 21.74
C GLY A 185 -3.74 2.96 20.32
N LEU A 186 -4.35 1.77 20.15
CA LEU A 186 -4.83 1.25 18.86
C LEU A 186 -6.27 0.76 18.97
N ASN A 187 -7.10 1.13 18.00
CA ASN A 187 -8.50 0.72 17.92
C ASN A 187 -8.81 -0.06 16.63
N GLY A 188 -9.93 -0.79 16.63
CA GLY A 188 -10.50 -1.40 15.43
C GLY A 188 -9.67 -2.53 14.81
N PHE A 189 -9.53 -2.50 13.48
CA PHE A 189 -8.91 -3.60 12.71
C PHE A 189 -7.43 -3.78 13.04
N ALA A 190 -6.67 -2.70 13.23
CA ALA A 190 -5.24 -2.76 13.49
C ALA A 190 -4.94 -3.44 14.84
N PHE A 191 -5.72 -3.13 15.88
CA PHE A 191 -5.64 -3.82 17.17
C PHE A 191 -5.96 -5.32 17.04
N SER A 192 -7.04 -5.66 16.32
CA SER A 192 -7.42 -7.06 16.09
C SER A 192 -6.35 -7.85 15.32
N ALA A 193 -5.76 -7.24 14.30
CA ALA A 193 -4.69 -7.84 13.50
C ALA A 193 -3.42 -8.05 14.34
N LEU A 194 -2.99 -7.07 15.13
CA LEU A 194 -1.83 -7.21 16.02
C LEU A 194 -2.08 -8.21 17.15
N LYS A 195 -3.29 -8.22 17.74
CA LYS A 195 -3.72 -9.24 18.72
C LYS A 195 -3.66 -10.65 18.12
N PHE A 196 -4.01 -10.81 16.84
CA PHE A 196 -3.88 -12.07 16.13
C PHE A 196 -2.42 -12.46 15.86
N ILE A 197 -1.58 -11.50 15.43
CA ILE A 197 -0.18 -11.71 15.03
C ILE A 197 0.72 -11.99 16.26
N VAL A 198 0.62 -11.16 17.28
CA VAL A 198 1.51 -11.18 18.44
C VAL A 198 0.96 -12.11 19.52
N GLY A 199 -0.33 -12.04 19.80
CA GLY A 199 -0.98 -12.81 20.85
C GLY A 199 -1.51 -11.94 21.99
N LYS A 200 -2.42 -12.52 22.78
CA LYS A 200 -3.09 -11.82 23.88
C LYS A 200 -2.18 -11.62 25.10
N GLU A 201 -1.09 -12.39 25.21
CA GLU A 201 -0.19 -12.36 26.37
C GLU A 201 0.65 -11.07 26.43
N GLU A 202 0.69 -10.30 25.36
CA GLU A 202 1.47 -9.07 25.23
C GLU A 202 0.68 -7.79 25.52
N ILE A 203 -0.60 -7.92 25.89
CA ILE A 203 -1.49 -6.81 26.26
C ILE A 203 -1.31 -6.50 27.78
N PRO A 204 -1.34 -5.23 28.23
CA PRO A 204 -1.30 -4.91 29.65
C PRO A 204 -2.50 -5.49 30.43
N THR A 205 -2.28 -5.85 31.68
CA THR A 205 -3.27 -6.53 32.54
C THR A 205 -4.48 -5.64 32.88
N HIS A 206 -4.42 -4.32 32.66
CA HIS A 206 -5.49 -3.38 32.99
C HIS A 206 -6.68 -3.35 32.01
N SER A 207 -6.57 -3.93 30.81
CA SER A 207 -7.67 -3.99 29.83
C SER A 207 -8.48 -5.29 29.89
N VAL A 208 -8.11 -6.24 30.76
CA VAL A 208 -8.77 -7.54 30.89
C VAL A 208 -10.09 -7.46 31.68
N GLN A 209 -10.29 -6.40 32.48
CA GLN A 209 -11.50 -6.22 33.29
C GLN A 209 -12.78 -5.93 32.46
N ALA A 210 -12.65 -5.46 31.21
CA ALA A 210 -13.80 -5.12 30.36
C ALA A 210 -14.35 -6.30 29.53
N GLU A 211 -13.58 -7.38 29.33
CA GLU A 211 -14.04 -8.59 28.59
C GLU A 211 -14.55 -9.71 29.53
N LEU A 212 -14.22 -9.68 30.83
CA LEU A 212 -14.62 -10.71 31.81
C LEU A 212 -16.11 -10.65 32.23
N SER A 213 -16.79 -9.54 31.99
CA SER A 213 -18.23 -9.39 32.28
C SER A 213 -19.14 -9.91 31.16
N HIS A 214 -18.61 -10.30 29.99
CA HIS A 214 -19.43 -10.65 28.82
C HIS A 214 -19.36 -12.13 28.38
N ILE A 215 -18.47 -12.94 28.96
CA ILE A 215 -18.21 -14.34 28.55
C ILE A 215 -18.68 -15.37 29.58
N GLN A 216 -19.16 -14.95 30.76
CA GLN A 216 -19.64 -15.86 31.82
C GLN A 216 -20.96 -16.61 31.53
N SER A 217 -21.55 -16.48 30.33
CA SER A 217 -22.85 -17.07 29.99
C SER A 217 -22.81 -18.21 28.95
N SER A 218 -21.65 -18.76 28.60
CA SER A 218 -21.63 -19.93 27.72
C SER A 218 -20.46 -20.86 27.98
N GLU A 219 -20.74 -22.16 27.92
CA GLU A 219 -19.81 -23.30 28.00
C GLU A 219 -19.50 -23.80 29.43
N ARG A 220 -20.54 -24.34 30.07
CA ARG A 220 -20.43 -25.66 30.71
C ARG A 220 -20.65 -26.73 29.63
N ASP A 221 -19.97 -27.85 29.81
CA ASP A 221 -20.12 -29.17 29.13
C ASP A 221 -19.08 -29.51 28.06
N ALA A 222 -18.08 -30.30 28.46
CA ALA A 222 -17.85 -31.67 27.96
C ALA A 222 -16.47 -32.19 28.41
N GLN A 223 -16.47 -33.31 29.13
CA GLN A 223 -15.29 -34.04 29.61
C GLN A 223 -14.73 -35.01 28.56
N SER A 224 -13.40 -35.22 28.66
CA SER A 224 -12.56 -36.42 28.46
C SER A 224 -12.73 -37.35 27.24
N LEU A 225 -11.60 -37.81 26.68
CA LEU A 225 -11.20 -39.23 26.67
C LEU A 225 -9.69 -39.39 26.36
N ASP A 226 -9.12 -40.41 26.97
CA ASP A 226 -7.69 -40.77 27.09
C ASP A 226 -7.37 -41.88 26.07
N GLU A 227 -6.21 -41.86 25.41
CA GLU A 227 -5.76 -43.01 24.60
C GLU A 227 -4.21 -43.14 24.47
N ARG A 228 -3.73 -44.36 24.74
CA ARG A 228 -2.34 -44.85 24.74
C ARG A 228 -1.70 -44.92 23.34
N PRO A 229 -0.37 -44.78 23.19
CA PRO A 229 0.32 -45.13 21.94
C PRO A 229 1.02 -46.51 21.99
N GLN A 230 0.80 -47.32 20.96
CA GLN A 230 1.60 -48.51 20.60
C GLN A 230 2.77 -48.12 19.69
N SER A 231 3.85 -48.92 19.74
CA SER A 231 5.15 -48.64 19.11
C SER A 231 5.64 -49.81 18.25
N SER A 232 6.41 -49.49 17.20
CA SER A 232 7.61 -50.20 16.63
C SER A 232 7.71 -50.07 15.09
N PRO A 233 8.87 -50.35 14.44
CA PRO A 233 10.24 -49.94 14.76
C PRO A 233 10.98 -49.23 13.58
N ALA A 234 12.27 -48.96 13.81
CA ALA A 234 13.13 -47.93 13.22
C ALA A 234 13.68 -48.14 11.79
N SER A 235 14.12 -47.03 11.17
CA SER A 235 15.24 -47.04 10.21
C SER A 235 16.16 -45.82 10.41
N ARG A 236 17.39 -45.97 9.94
CA ARG A 236 18.70 -45.41 10.36
C ARG A 236 18.87 -43.87 10.39
N GLY A 237 17.82 -43.08 10.13
CA GLY A 237 17.80 -41.61 10.29
C GLY A 237 17.48 -41.11 11.71
N ASN A 238 17.45 -42.03 12.67
CA ASN A 238 16.86 -41.82 13.99
C ASN A 238 17.79 -41.18 15.02
N TYR A 239 19.12 -41.24 14.90
CA TYR A 239 19.99 -40.67 15.93
C TYR A 239 19.97 -39.14 15.94
N ILE A 240 20.07 -38.51 14.77
CA ILE A 240 19.95 -37.05 14.66
C ILE A 240 18.53 -36.62 15.00
N ARG A 241 17.50 -37.33 14.50
CA ARG A 241 16.09 -37.02 14.83
C ARG A 241 15.72 -37.24 16.29
N ALA A 242 16.31 -38.23 16.97
CA ALA A 242 16.07 -38.51 18.38
C ALA A 242 16.86 -37.54 19.26
N PHE A 243 18.10 -37.20 18.89
CA PHE A 243 18.88 -36.17 19.56
C PHE A 243 18.22 -34.80 19.42
N THR A 244 17.78 -34.41 18.21
CA THR A 244 17.03 -33.17 18.01
C THR A 244 15.70 -33.19 18.74
N ARG A 245 14.97 -34.31 18.76
CA ARG A 245 13.72 -34.42 19.55
C ARG A 245 13.98 -34.29 21.05
N LYS A 246 15.01 -34.94 21.57
CA LYS A 246 15.39 -34.91 22.98
C LYS A 246 15.85 -33.51 23.41
N LEU A 247 16.60 -32.82 22.54
CA LEU A 247 17.00 -31.42 22.73
C LEU A 247 15.80 -30.47 22.64
N LEU A 248 14.90 -30.67 21.67
CA LEU A 248 13.65 -29.91 21.55
C LEU A 248 12.76 -30.10 22.79
N ASP A 249 12.61 -31.34 23.25
CA ASP A 249 11.82 -31.67 24.43
C ASP A 249 12.43 -31.07 25.71
N LEU A 250 13.77 -31.07 25.85
CA LEU A 250 14.44 -30.42 26.98
C LEU A 250 14.20 -28.90 26.97
N ILE A 251 14.41 -28.26 25.81
CA ILE A 251 14.32 -26.80 25.67
C ILE A 251 12.86 -26.33 25.75
N CYS A 252 11.92 -27.04 25.13
CA CYS A 252 10.51 -26.65 25.09
C CYS A 252 9.72 -27.06 26.34
N LYS A 253 10.13 -28.07 27.12
CA LYS A 253 9.43 -28.47 28.37
C LYS A 253 10.12 -27.99 29.65
N HIS A 254 11.46 -27.91 29.67
CA HIS A 254 12.24 -27.53 30.87
C HIS A 254 12.99 -26.19 30.70
N GLY A 255 12.70 -25.44 29.64
CA GLY A 255 13.34 -24.16 29.37
C GLY A 255 13.02 -23.06 30.39
N PRO A 256 13.79 -21.95 30.34
CA PRO A 256 13.75 -20.88 31.32
C PRO A 256 12.44 -20.07 31.27
N ARG A 257 11.99 -19.63 32.45
CA ARG A 257 10.78 -18.81 32.62
C ARG A 257 11.00 -17.70 33.64
N HIS A 258 10.41 -16.53 33.36
CA HIS A 258 10.46 -15.37 34.24
C HIS A 258 9.11 -15.05 34.86
N ARG A 259 9.12 -14.46 36.06
CA ARG A 259 7.91 -14.08 36.80
C ARG A 259 7.13 -12.96 36.10
N CYS A 260 7.84 -12.02 35.45
CA CYS A 260 7.21 -10.92 34.71
C CYS A 260 6.66 -11.33 33.34
N CYS A 261 6.83 -12.59 32.92
CA CYS A 261 6.31 -13.08 31.65
C CYS A 261 4.90 -13.68 31.83
N LYS A 262 3.93 -13.16 31.06
CA LYS A 262 2.51 -13.53 31.13
C LYS A 262 2.13 -14.85 30.44
N HIS A 263 3.09 -15.55 29.85
CA HIS A 263 2.85 -16.84 29.20
C HIS A 263 2.77 -17.97 30.25
N HIS A 264 1.56 -18.19 30.79
CA HIS A 264 1.40 -19.04 31.97
C HIS A 264 1.59 -20.55 31.72
N GLN A 265 1.43 -21.02 30.49
CA GLN A 265 1.51 -22.44 30.11
C GLN A 265 2.79 -22.80 29.35
N ASP A 266 3.59 -21.80 28.96
CA ASP A 266 4.76 -21.96 28.11
C ASP A 266 6.03 -21.40 28.78
N ASN A 267 7.19 -21.98 28.46
CA ASN A 267 8.47 -21.34 28.76
C ASN A 267 8.81 -20.28 27.69
N CYS A 268 9.76 -19.38 27.97
CA CYS A 268 10.03 -18.24 27.08
C CYS A 268 10.45 -18.69 25.66
N ILE A 269 11.18 -19.79 25.56
CA ILE A 269 11.68 -20.33 24.28
C ILE A 269 10.53 -20.97 23.48
N SER A 270 9.72 -21.81 24.13
CA SER A 270 8.49 -22.40 23.57
C SER A 270 7.56 -21.30 23.07
N TYR A 271 7.40 -20.22 23.82
CA TYR A 271 6.58 -19.06 23.42
C TYR A 271 7.08 -18.42 22.12
N CYS A 272 8.40 -18.23 21.98
CA CYS A 272 9.01 -17.68 20.76
C CYS A 272 8.89 -18.63 19.56
N VAL A 273 9.11 -19.94 19.76
CA VAL A 273 9.06 -20.96 18.71
C VAL A 273 7.63 -21.21 18.23
N LYS A 274 6.66 -21.33 19.15
CA LYS A 274 5.23 -21.43 18.81
C LYS A 274 4.75 -20.21 18.03
N GLY A 275 5.19 -19.01 18.44
CA GLY A 275 4.94 -17.76 17.71
C GLY A 275 5.47 -17.81 16.29
N PHE A 276 6.74 -18.22 16.11
CA PHE A 276 7.38 -18.39 14.81
C PHE A 276 6.57 -19.33 13.90
N ILE A 277 6.32 -20.56 14.35
CA ILE A 277 5.67 -21.61 13.54
C ILE A 277 4.26 -21.18 13.12
N ARG A 278 3.49 -20.59 14.04
CA ARG A 278 2.13 -20.12 13.77
C ARG A 278 2.13 -19.06 12.67
N MET A 279 2.98 -18.04 12.79
CA MET A 279 2.97 -16.90 11.88
C MET A 279 3.66 -17.19 10.56
N PHE A 280 4.66 -18.08 10.57
CA PHE A 280 5.23 -18.66 9.37
C PHE A 280 4.16 -19.40 8.55
N SER A 281 3.37 -20.26 9.20
CA SER A 281 2.31 -21.02 8.52
C SER A 281 1.23 -20.12 7.92
N VAL A 282 0.81 -19.08 8.66
CA VAL A 282 -0.16 -18.09 8.16
C VAL A 282 0.40 -17.33 6.96
N GLY A 283 1.63 -16.82 7.04
CA GLY A 283 2.26 -16.10 5.94
C GLY A 283 2.43 -16.95 4.69
N TYR A 284 2.83 -18.21 4.87
CA TYR A 284 2.94 -19.17 3.78
C TYR A 284 1.58 -19.45 3.13
N LEU A 285 0.53 -19.65 3.92
CA LEU A 285 -0.83 -19.91 3.43
C LEU A 285 -1.39 -18.71 2.66
N ILE A 286 -1.20 -17.48 3.15
CA ILE A 286 -1.64 -16.25 2.47
C ILE A 286 -0.97 -16.16 1.09
N GLN A 287 0.34 -16.37 1.00
CA GLN A 287 1.05 -16.26 -0.27
C GLN A 287 0.62 -17.35 -1.27
N CYS A 288 0.35 -18.57 -0.78
CA CYS A 288 -0.26 -19.62 -1.59
C CYS A 288 -1.63 -19.19 -2.12
N CYS A 289 -2.52 -18.70 -1.25
CA CYS A 289 -3.86 -18.24 -1.61
C CYS A 289 -3.85 -17.06 -2.60
N LEU A 290 -2.90 -16.13 -2.51
CA LEU A 290 -2.80 -14.99 -3.44
C LEU A 290 -2.33 -15.39 -4.85
N LYS A 291 -1.52 -16.45 -4.98
CA LYS A 291 -1.07 -16.96 -6.28
C LYS A 291 -2.07 -17.93 -6.93
N VAL A 292 -2.94 -18.55 -6.14
CA VAL A 292 -3.98 -19.47 -6.64
C VAL A 292 -4.87 -18.84 -7.72
N PRO A 293 -5.41 -17.62 -7.61
CA PRO A 293 -6.25 -17.03 -8.67
C PRO A 293 -5.53 -16.86 -10.01
N SER A 294 -4.25 -16.47 -9.98
CA SER A 294 -3.42 -16.36 -11.19
C SER A 294 -3.03 -17.72 -11.78
N ALA A 295 -2.86 -18.73 -10.92
CA ALA A 295 -2.52 -20.09 -11.29
C ALA A 295 -3.75 -20.95 -11.61
N PHE A 296 -4.96 -20.58 -11.18
CA PHE A 296 -6.19 -21.35 -11.36
C PHE A 296 -6.50 -21.55 -12.84
N ARG A 297 -6.25 -20.52 -13.66
CA ARG A 297 -6.34 -20.60 -15.12
C ARG A 297 -5.32 -21.55 -15.75
N GLN A 298 -4.16 -21.74 -15.12
CA GLN A 298 -3.10 -22.65 -15.55
C GLN A 298 -3.21 -24.06 -14.94
N ALA A 299 -3.89 -24.20 -13.79
CA ALA A 299 -4.07 -25.45 -13.08
C ALA A 299 -4.93 -26.45 -13.86
N PHE A 300 -5.93 -25.96 -14.61
CA PHE A 300 -6.73 -26.79 -15.51
C PHE A 300 -5.97 -27.24 -16.76
N THR A 301 -4.90 -26.55 -17.15
CA THR A 301 -4.14 -26.89 -18.37
C THR A 301 -2.89 -27.72 -18.07
N LYS A 302 -2.23 -27.54 -16.90
CA LYS A 302 -1.06 -28.33 -16.47
C LYS A 302 -0.99 -28.48 -14.93
N PRO A 303 -1.56 -29.55 -14.33
CA PRO A 303 -1.60 -29.73 -12.87
C PRO A 303 -0.22 -29.94 -12.22
N SER A 304 0.77 -30.47 -12.96
CA SER A 304 2.13 -30.70 -12.45
C SER A 304 2.88 -29.41 -12.10
N ARG A 305 2.53 -28.26 -12.70
CA ARG A 305 3.12 -26.95 -12.36
C ARG A 305 2.56 -26.35 -11.07
N LEU A 306 1.41 -26.82 -10.58
CA LEU A 306 0.77 -26.30 -9.37
C LEU A 306 1.63 -26.57 -8.13
N LEU A 307 2.18 -27.79 -8.02
CA LEU A 307 3.01 -28.20 -6.88
C LEU A 307 4.32 -27.39 -6.84
N TRP A 308 4.91 -27.12 -8.00
CA TRP A 308 6.11 -26.29 -8.14
C TRP A 308 5.81 -24.80 -7.84
N LEU A 309 4.61 -24.31 -8.18
CA LEU A 309 4.15 -22.97 -7.83
C LEU A 309 3.91 -22.77 -6.33
N LEU A 310 3.52 -23.83 -5.61
CA LEU A 310 3.43 -23.84 -4.15
C LEU A 310 4.84 -23.80 -3.52
N TYR A 311 5.80 -24.54 -4.09
CA TYR A 311 7.21 -24.53 -3.67
C TYR A 311 8.03 -23.42 -4.35
N ASN A 312 7.52 -22.18 -4.32
CA ASN A 312 8.25 -21.04 -4.85
C ASN A 312 8.97 -20.30 -3.70
N LYS A 313 10.22 -19.90 -3.91
CA LYS A 313 11.07 -19.18 -2.93
C LYS A 313 10.37 -17.94 -2.35
N GLU A 314 9.55 -17.27 -3.14
CA GLU A 314 8.75 -16.12 -2.70
C GLU A 314 7.65 -16.46 -1.69
N ASN A 315 7.10 -17.69 -1.73
CA ASN A 315 6.09 -18.16 -0.77
C ASN A 315 6.69 -18.38 0.61
N PHE A 316 7.92 -18.86 0.63
CA PHE A 316 8.70 -19.01 1.85
C PHE A 316 9.09 -17.65 2.45
N GLN A 317 9.42 -16.64 1.62
CA GLN A 317 9.86 -15.33 2.10
C GLN A 317 8.85 -14.61 3.00
N LEU A 318 7.55 -14.62 2.65
CA LEU A 318 6.52 -13.97 3.48
C LEU A 318 6.32 -14.71 4.81
N GLY A 319 6.31 -16.05 4.79
CA GLY A 319 6.23 -16.87 6.00
C GLY A 319 7.43 -16.66 6.90
N ALA A 320 8.65 -16.74 6.36
CA ALA A 320 9.89 -16.50 7.09
C ALA A 320 9.90 -15.12 7.74
N PHE A 321 9.44 -14.09 7.02
CA PHE A 321 9.29 -12.75 7.56
C PHE A 321 8.37 -12.70 8.78
N LEU A 322 7.10 -13.09 8.62
CA LEU A 322 6.10 -12.97 9.70
C LEU A 322 6.47 -13.83 10.91
N GLY A 323 7.04 -15.02 10.66
CA GLY A 323 7.54 -15.90 11.71
C GLY A 323 8.69 -15.27 12.50
N SER A 324 9.73 -14.81 11.80
CA SER A 324 10.92 -14.22 12.42
C SER A 324 10.58 -12.96 13.21
N PHE A 325 9.80 -12.05 12.62
CA PHE A 325 9.36 -10.81 13.26
C PHE A 325 8.68 -11.06 14.62
N VAL A 326 7.73 -12.01 14.66
CA VAL A 326 7.00 -12.33 15.90
C VAL A 326 7.90 -13.04 16.91
N SER A 327 8.80 -13.91 16.46
CA SER A 327 9.72 -14.62 17.35
C SER A 327 10.72 -13.68 18.02
N ILE A 328 11.31 -12.76 17.25
CA ILE A 328 12.28 -11.76 17.74
C ILE A 328 11.60 -10.76 18.68
N TYR A 329 10.40 -10.27 18.32
CA TYR A 329 9.64 -9.37 19.19
C TYR A 329 9.35 -10.01 20.56
N LYS A 330 8.88 -11.26 20.57
CA LYS A 330 8.62 -12.02 21.81
C LYS A 330 9.90 -12.29 22.58
N GLY A 331 10.96 -12.72 21.90
CA GLY A 331 12.25 -13.01 22.51
C GLY A 331 12.85 -11.78 23.17
N THR A 332 12.82 -10.64 22.49
CA THR A 332 13.34 -9.36 23.00
C THR A 332 12.47 -8.84 24.15
N SER A 333 11.15 -8.99 24.07
CA SER A 333 10.25 -8.64 25.19
C SER A 333 10.50 -9.49 26.43
N CYS A 334 10.68 -10.80 26.26
CA CYS A 334 11.08 -11.69 27.35
C CYS A 334 12.45 -11.29 27.91
N LEU A 335 13.46 -11.04 27.08
CA LEU A 335 14.79 -10.63 27.52
C LEU A 335 14.74 -9.32 28.31
N LEU A 336 14.00 -8.31 27.86
CA LEU A 336 13.86 -7.04 28.56
C LEU A 336 13.13 -7.20 29.90
N ARG A 337 12.12 -8.08 29.97
CA ARG A 337 11.46 -8.46 31.24
C ARG A 337 12.43 -9.15 32.20
N TRP A 338 13.36 -9.96 31.71
CA TRP A 338 14.43 -10.56 32.52
C TRP A 338 15.40 -9.50 33.04
N LEU A 339 15.84 -8.58 32.17
CA LEU A 339 16.84 -7.57 32.52
C LEU A 339 16.31 -6.50 33.47
N ARG A 340 15.06 -6.03 33.29
CA ARG A 340 14.47 -4.94 34.08
C ARG A 340 13.54 -5.41 35.20
N ASN A 341 13.23 -6.71 35.25
CA ASN A 341 12.30 -7.31 36.22
C ASN A 341 10.94 -6.58 36.31
N LEU A 342 10.49 -6.02 35.18
CA LEU A 342 9.29 -5.21 35.03
C LEU A 342 8.64 -5.52 33.67
N ASP A 343 7.32 -5.33 33.55
CA ASP A 343 6.61 -5.37 32.26
C ASP A 343 6.20 -3.94 31.87
N ASP A 344 7.06 -3.29 31.08
CA ASP A 344 6.91 -1.92 30.58
C ASP A 344 6.38 -1.90 29.13
N GLU A 345 5.67 -0.83 28.78
CA GLU A 345 5.24 -0.53 27.41
C GLU A 345 6.45 -0.20 26.52
N LEU A 346 7.47 0.46 27.09
CA LEU A 346 8.73 0.80 26.39
C LEU A 346 9.49 -0.43 25.89
N HIS A 347 9.28 -1.61 26.49
CA HIS A 347 9.86 -2.84 25.97
C HIS A 347 9.37 -3.17 24.57
N ALA A 348 8.14 -2.77 24.20
CA ALA A 348 7.61 -2.99 22.87
C ALA A 348 8.26 -2.09 21.81
N LEU A 349 8.68 -0.88 22.21
CA LEU A 349 9.42 0.04 21.34
C LEU A 349 10.79 -0.56 20.99
N ILE A 350 11.55 -1.01 22.00
CA ILE A 350 12.86 -1.63 21.81
C ILE A 350 12.74 -2.98 21.08
N ALA A 351 11.75 -3.80 21.44
CA ALA A 351 11.52 -5.10 20.79
C ALA A 351 11.05 -4.99 19.34
N GLY A 352 10.45 -3.87 18.95
CA GLY A 352 10.09 -3.60 17.55
C GLY A 352 11.20 -2.93 16.75
N GLU A 353 12.25 -2.40 17.38
CA GLU A 353 13.44 -1.86 16.70
C GLU A 353 14.35 -3.02 16.27
N GLU A 354 13.94 -3.74 15.23
CA GLU A 354 14.68 -4.89 14.70
C GLU A 354 15.92 -4.42 13.91
N ARG A 355 17.13 -4.50 14.47
CA ARG A 355 18.38 -4.38 13.68
C ARG A 355 18.62 -5.66 12.90
N VAL A 356 17.89 -5.84 11.80
CA VAL A 356 18.07 -7.02 10.94
C VAL A 356 19.24 -6.78 9.98
N GLU A 357 20.40 -7.32 10.35
CA GLU A 357 21.59 -7.48 9.50
C GLU A 357 21.39 -8.60 8.44
N LEU A 358 20.18 -8.72 7.90
CA LEU A 358 19.80 -9.72 6.91
C LEU A 358 19.39 -9.06 5.59
N GLY A 359 20.10 -8.00 5.17
CA GLY A 359 19.79 -7.15 4.00
C GLY A 359 19.61 -7.85 2.64
N ASN A 360 19.80 -9.17 2.57
CA ASN A 360 19.64 -9.96 1.34
C ASN A 360 18.27 -10.65 1.18
N LEU A 361 17.44 -10.75 2.23
CA LEU A 361 16.12 -11.40 2.13
C LEU A 361 14.98 -10.42 1.75
N TRP A 362 15.23 -9.10 1.79
CA TRP A 362 14.19 -8.06 1.92
C TRP A 362 14.09 -7.08 0.75
N ARG A 363 14.52 -7.47 -0.46
CA ARG A 363 14.51 -6.57 -1.63
C ARG A 363 13.13 -6.41 -2.25
N SER A 364 12.21 -5.72 -1.58
CA SER A 364 11.10 -5.09 -2.28
C SER A 364 10.74 -3.75 -1.65
N ILE A 365 11.47 -2.75 -2.11
CA ILE A 365 11.28 -1.29 -1.95
C ILE A 365 9.81 -0.87 -1.86
N SER A 366 8.96 -1.50 -2.66
CA SER A 366 7.54 -1.17 -2.75
C SER A 366 6.72 -1.61 -1.53
N ARG A 367 7.15 -2.62 -0.76
CA ARG A 367 6.38 -3.14 0.39
C ARG A 367 6.69 -2.40 1.68
N SER A 368 7.96 -2.08 1.94
CA SER A 368 8.36 -1.33 3.14
C SER A 368 7.83 0.11 3.09
N LEU A 369 8.01 0.82 1.97
CA LEU A 369 7.53 2.19 1.80
C LEU A 369 6.00 2.28 1.89
N GLN A 370 5.30 1.25 1.40
CA GLN A 370 3.85 1.16 1.55
C GLN A 370 3.43 1.05 3.01
N VAL A 371 4.11 0.21 3.80
CA VAL A 371 3.81 0.01 5.22
C VAL A 371 4.11 1.27 6.01
N SER A 372 5.27 1.91 5.78
CA SER A 372 5.66 3.11 6.51
C SER A 372 4.81 4.34 6.22
N THR A 373 4.36 4.50 4.98
CA THR A 373 3.49 5.62 4.64
C THR A 373 2.05 5.34 5.09
N ILE A 374 1.61 4.07 5.07
CA ILE A 374 0.37 3.67 5.78
C ILE A 374 0.50 4.00 7.26
N SER A 375 1.65 3.74 7.88
CA SER A 375 1.91 4.02 9.29
C SER A 375 1.90 5.51 9.61
N LEU A 376 2.63 6.35 8.88
CA LEU A 376 2.60 7.80 9.08
C LEU A 376 1.22 8.40 8.82
N PHE A 377 0.49 7.88 7.84
CA PHE A 377 -0.88 8.31 7.56
C PHE A 377 -1.86 7.84 8.65
N GLN A 378 -1.66 6.64 9.20
CA GLN A 378 -2.46 6.12 10.29
C GLN A 378 -2.15 6.85 11.60
N ASP A 379 -0.89 7.21 11.88
CA ASP A 379 -0.47 8.05 13.00
C ASP A 379 -1.06 9.46 12.88
N PHE A 380 -1.14 10.00 11.67
CA PHE A 380 -1.84 11.26 11.39
C PHE A 380 -3.34 11.15 11.68
N LEU A 381 -4.00 10.06 11.26
CA LEU A 381 -5.42 9.81 11.56
C LEU A 381 -5.68 9.58 13.05
N LEU A 382 -4.81 8.82 13.74
CA LEU A 382 -4.84 8.64 15.20
C LEU A 382 -4.59 9.95 15.93
N GLY A 383 -3.72 10.81 15.42
CA GLY A 383 -3.50 12.16 15.94
C GLY A 383 -4.73 13.07 15.78
N ILE A 384 -5.52 12.88 14.73
CA ILE A 384 -6.80 13.57 14.53
C ILE A 384 -7.87 13.01 15.49
N GLU A 385 -7.98 11.68 15.65
CA GLU A 385 -8.91 11.04 16.60
C GLU A 385 -8.56 11.39 18.07
N ALA A 386 -7.28 11.55 18.39
CA ALA A 386 -6.78 11.98 19.70
C ALA A 386 -6.90 13.50 19.94
N GLY A 387 -7.52 14.26 19.02
CA GLY A 387 -7.74 15.70 19.15
C GLY A 387 -6.47 16.56 19.09
N ARG A 388 -5.32 16.01 18.65
CA ARG A 388 -4.05 16.76 18.54
C ARG A 388 -3.95 17.55 17.24
N PHE A 389 -4.72 17.17 16.22
CA PHE A 389 -4.82 17.88 14.95
C PHE A 389 -6.29 18.25 14.67
N PRO A 390 -6.56 19.41 14.04
CA PRO A 390 -7.94 19.82 13.71
C PRO A 390 -8.57 18.82 12.73
N TYR A 391 -9.70 18.23 13.11
CA TYR A 391 -10.53 17.43 12.20
C TYR A 391 -11.27 18.37 11.26
N PHE A 392 -10.88 18.40 9.99
CA PHE A 392 -11.63 19.10 8.95
C PHE A 392 -12.73 18.18 8.42
N PRO A 393 -14.01 18.58 8.45
CA PRO A 393 -15.03 17.86 7.70
C PRO A 393 -14.59 17.82 6.23
N GLU A 394 -14.51 16.61 5.65
CA GLU A 394 -14.03 16.33 4.28
C GLU A 394 -12.50 16.29 4.05
N ALA A 395 -11.70 16.17 5.12
CA ALA A 395 -10.24 15.98 5.00
C ALA A 395 -9.86 14.80 4.07
N ASP A 396 -10.61 13.69 4.12
CA ASP A 396 -10.39 12.51 3.28
C ASP A 396 -10.49 12.82 1.77
N THR A 397 -11.42 13.70 1.40
CA THR A 397 -11.72 14.12 0.04
C THR A 397 -10.63 15.06 -0.48
N VAL A 398 -10.22 16.03 0.34
CA VAL A 398 -9.14 16.97 0.00
C VAL A 398 -7.80 16.25 -0.15
N ILE A 399 -7.46 15.37 0.80
CA ILE A 399 -6.22 14.58 0.74
C ILE A 399 -6.21 13.69 -0.50
N TYR A 400 -7.34 13.06 -0.84
CA TYR A 400 -7.45 12.25 -2.05
C TYR A 400 -7.19 13.09 -3.30
N ALA A 401 -7.81 14.27 -3.39
CA ALA A 401 -7.68 15.14 -4.56
C ALA A 401 -6.23 15.63 -4.74
N ILE A 402 -5.59 16.11 -3.68
CA ILE A 402 -4.19 16.55 -3.70
C ILE A 402 -3.27 15.39 -4.07
N SER A 403 -3.46 14.22 -3.44
CA SER A 403 -2.62 13.03 -3.70
C SER A 403 -2.74 12.55 -5.14
N THR A 404 -3.96 12.56 -5.68
CA THR A 404 -4.22 12.22 -7.08
C THR A 404 -3.58 13.25 -8.01
N ALA A 405 -3.70 14.55 -7.71
CA ALA A 405 -3.10 15.60 -8.49
C ALA A 405 -1.57 15.50 -8.56
N ILE A 406 -0.92 15.15 -7.44
CA ILE A 406 0.54 14.89 -7.39
C ILE A 406 0.91 13.71 -8.29
N CYS A 407 0.15 12.62 -8.24
CA CYS A 407 0.41 11.45 -9.08
C CYS A 407 0.24 11.77 -10.57
N PHE A 408 -0.75 12.58 -10.94
CA PHE A 408 -0.94 13.05 -12.32
C PHE A 408 0.13 14.04 -12.77
N GLN A 409 0.62 14.90 -11.87
CA GLN A 409 1.77 15.76 -12.13
C GLN A 409 2.99 14.93 -12.50
N ALA A 410 3.30 13.90 -11.74
CA ALA A 410 4.37 12.98 -12.07
C ALA A 410 4.07 12.17 -13.35
N ALA A 411 2.84 11.72 -13.58
CA ALA A 411 2.47 11.01 -14.82
C ALA A 411 2.62 11.86 -16.09
N VAL A 412 2.52 13.18 -15.97
CA VAL A 412 2.71 14.13 -17.06
C VAL A 412 4.18 14.50 -17.23
N MET A 413 4.85 14.90 -16.14
CA MET A 413 6.18 15.52 -16.18
C MET A 413 7.35 14.59 -15.89
N GLU A 414 7.15 13.53 -15.11
CA GLU A 414 8.22 12.69 -14.55
C GLU A 414 7.77 11.23 -14.38
N VAL A 415 7.39 10.57 -15.49
CA VAL A 415 6.84 9.20 -15.48
C VAL A 415 7.80 8.20 -14.82
N GLN A 416 9.12 8.45 -14.93
CA GLN A 416 10.19 7.67 -14.29
C GLN A 416 10.06 7.57 -12.77
N ASN A 417 9.47 8.59 -12.13
CA ASN A 417 9.29 8.64 -10.69
C ASN A 417 7.98 8.00 -10.21
N LEU A 418 7.10 7.63 -11.14
CA LEU A 418 5.81 7.03 -10.84
C LEU A 418 5.92 5.50 -10.70
N ARG A 419 5.10 4.91 -9.83
CA ARG A 419 5.07 3.45 -9.68
C ARG A 419 4.66 2.76 -10.99
N PRO A 420 5.42 1.76 -11.50
CA PRO A 420 5.13 1.13 -12.80
C PRO A 420 3.74 0.48 -12.90
N SER A 421 3.22 -0.07 -11.80
CA SER A 421 1.87 -0.65 -11.76
C SER A 421 0.78 0.40 -11.94
N TYR A 422 1.00 1.61 -11.38
CA TYR A 422 0.07 2.72 -11.51
C TYR A 422 0.13 3.32 -12.92
N TRP A 423 1.32 3.47 -13.50
CA TRP A 423 1.47 3.87 -14.90
C TRP A 423 0.74 2.91 -15.87
N LYS A 424 0.93 1.59 -15.69
CA LYS A 424 0.19 0.58 -16.47
C LYS A 424 -1.33 0.66 -16.27
N PHE A 425 -1.78 1.02 -15.06
CA PHE A 425 -3.19 1.25 -14.78
C PHE A 425 -3.72 2.48 -15.54
N LEU A 426 -3.01 3.60 -15.52
CA LEU A 426 -3.37 4.81 -16.27
C LEU A 426 -3.43 4.57 -17.78
N LEU A 427 -2.46 3.84 -18.34
CA LEU A 427 -2.49 3.43 -19.75
C LEU A 427 -3.68 2.54 -20.07
N ARG A 428 -4.00 1.58 -19.20
CA ARG A 428 -5.18 0.73 -19.39
C ARG A 428 -6.46 1.54 -19.39
N LEU A 429 -6.62 2.45 -18.42
CA LEU A 429 -7.80 3.30 -18.27
C LEU A 429 -8.02 4.20 -19.50
N THR A 430 -6.93 4.73 -20.06
CA THR A 430 -6.97 5.64 -21.22
C THR A 430 -6.86 4.92 -22.57
N LYS A 431 -6.84 3.57 -22.59
CA LYS A 431 -6.62 2.76 -23.81
C LYS A 431 -5.31 3.11 -24.53
N GLY A 432 -4.25 3.39 -23.78
CA GLY A 432 -2.94 3.78 -24.30
C GLY A 432 -2.84 5.24 -24.73
N ARG A 433 -3.90 6.04 -24.62
CA ARG A 433 -3.86 7.44 -25.08
C ARG A 433 -2.97 8.33 -24.23
N PHE A 434 -2.78 8.03 -22.95
CA PHE A 434 -1.93 8.85 -22.08
C PHE A 434 -0.43 8.81 -22.48
N SER A 435 0.02 7.78 -23.21
CA SER A 435 1.37 7.77 -23.80
C SER A 435 1.48 8.60 -25.08
N LEU A 436 0.37 9.00 -25.70
CA LEU A 436 0.36 9.80 -26.93
C LEU A 436 0.55 11.31 -26.67
N MET A 437 0.73 11.69 -25.42
CA MET A 437 0.98 13.08 -25.03
C MET A 437 2.34 13.55 -25.57
N ASN A 438 2.41 14.75 -26.11
CA ASN A 438 3.67 15.34 -26.57
C ASN A 438 4.50 15.77 -25.36
N ARG A 439 5.43 14.92 -24.93
CA ARG A 439 6.27 15.20 -23.75
C ARG A 439 7.53 15.99 -24.10
N LYS A 440 7.95 16.01 -25.37
CA LYS A 440 9.11 16.78 -25.83
C LYS A 440 8.93 18.28 -25.58
N VAL A 441 7.73 18.80 -25.85
CA VAL A 441 7.40 20.21 -25.56
C VAL A 441 7.34 20.54 -24.07
N LEU A 442 7.29 19.53 -23.19
CA LEU A 442 7.30 19.71 -21.73
C LEU A 442 8.71 19.68 -21.14
N ASP A 443 9.72 19.21 -21.88
CA ASP A 443 11.11 19.15 -21.40
C ASP A 443 11.69 20.53 -21.10
N VAL A 444 11.10 21.58 -21.69
CA VAL A 444 11.45 22.99 -21.42
C VAL A 444 11.33 23.37 -19.93
N PHE A 445 10.54 22.62 -19.15
CA PHE A 445 10.41 22.79 -17.71
C PHE A 445 11.54 22.11 -16.90
N GLY A 446 12.45 21.39 -17.56
CA GLY A 446 13.63 20.78 -16.93
C GLY A 446 13.34 19.49 -16.15
N THR A 447 12.23 18.81 -16.45
CA THR A 447 11.82 17.57 -15.75
C THR A 447 12.15 16.27 -16.50
N GLU A 448 12.78 16.37 -17.69
CA GLU A 448 13.04 15.22 -18.58
C GLU A 448 11.77 14.39 -18.85
N ALA A 449 10.67 15.07 -19.16
CA ALA A 449 9.38 14.43 -19.38
C ALA A 449 9.41 13.43 -20.54
N SER A 450 10.21 13.67 -21.58
CA SER A 450 10.31 12.80 -22.75
C SER A 450 11.25 11.60 -22.59
N ARG A 451 11.97 11.45 -21.47
CA ARG A 451 13.02 10.44 -21.27
C ARG A 451 12.64 8.98 -21.58
N HIS A 452 11.38 8.62 -21.40
CA HIS A 452 10.85 7.28 -21.72
C HIS A 452 10.00 7.24 -23.01
N PHE A 453 10.00 8.32 -23.78
CA PHE A 453 9.16 8.58 -24.95
C PHE A 453 9.93 9.27 -26.09
N GLU A 454 11.26 9.16 -26.12
CA GLU A 454 12.12 9.88 -27.08
C GLU A 454 11.75 9.59 -28.55
N ASP A 455 11.34 8.35 -28.83
CA ASP A 455 10.92 7.91 -30.18
C ASP A 455 9.54 8.41 -30.60
N PHE A 456 8.75 8.97 -29.67
CA PHE A 456 7.40 9.41 -29.96
C PHE A 456 7.36 10.90 -30.32
N THR A 457 6.88 11.19 -31.53
CA THR A 457 6.53 12.55 -31.98
C THR A 457 5.13 12.47 -32.57
N PRO A 458 4.15 13.26 -32.07
CA PRO A 458 2.79 13.20 -32.58
C PRO A 458 2.72 13.71 -34.01
N LYS A 459 1.90 13.07 -34.85
CA LYS A 459 1.58 13.59 -36.19
C LYS A 459 0.39 14.53 -36.07
N LEU A 460 0.68 15.83 -36.00
CA LEU A 460 -0.33 16.87 -35.80
C LEU A 460 -0.82 17.42 -37.15
N ASP A 461 -2.12 17.76 -37.24
CA ASP A 461 -2.67 18.45 -38.40
C ASP A 461 -2.24 19.94 -38.36
N PRO A 462 -1.46 20.44 -39.34
CA PRO A 462 -0.93 21.81 -39.34
C PRO A 462 -2.00 22.89 -39.24
N ARG A 463 -3.26 22.60 -39.62
CA ARG A 463 -4.38 23.56 -39.54
C ARG A 463 -4.81 23.88 -38.12
N TYR A 464 -4.45 23.04 -37.16
CA TYR A 464 -4.86 23.15 -35.74
C TYR A 464 -3.68 23.35 -34.79
N VAL A 465 -2.50 23.63 -35.33
CA VAL A 465 -1.24 23.86 -34.61
C VAL A 465 -1.06 25.36 -34.40
N LEU A 466 -0.75 25.77 -33.17
CA LEU A 466 -0.42 27.16 -32.82
C LEU A 466 1.08 27.43 -32.95
N CYS A 467 1.93 26.42 -32.75
CA CYS A 467 3.38 26.53 -32.83
C CYS A 467 3.94 25.37 -33.69
N PRO A 468 4.41 25.63 -34.92
CA PRO A 468 5.00 24.59 -35.75
C PRO A 468 6.25 23.98 -35.10
N ASP A 469 6.52 22.70 -35.39
CA ASP A 469 7.56 21.83 -34.78
C ASP A 469 9.03 22.34 -34.88
N ASN A 470 9.29 23.52 -35.45
CA ASN A 470 10.63 24.09 -35.70
C ASN A 470 10.84 25.51 -35.14
N THR A 471 9.99 25.99 -34.24
CA THR A 471 10.16 27.34 -33.65
C THR A 471 10.77 27.22 -32.26
N ASP A 472 11.97 27.77 -32.07
CA ASP A 472 12.57 28.00 -30.75
C ASP A 472 11.57 28.78 -29.89
N VAL A 473 10.94 28.09 -28.94
CA VAL A 473 9.96 28.70 -28.04
C VAL A 473 10.71 29.62 -27.11
N GLN A 474 10.65 30.94 -27.37
CA GLN A 474 11.10 31.95 -26.42
C GLN A 474 10.29 31.80 -25.13
N LEU A 475 10.95 31.30 -24.08
CA LEU A 475 10.40 31.22 -22.73
C LEU A 475 10.19 32.64 -22.21
N GLY A 476 8.93 33.08 -22.16
CA GLY A 476 8.52 34.32 -21.50
C GLY A 476 8.43 34.16 -19.98
#